data_AF-A0A7W6CQJ3-F1
#
_entry.id   AF-A0A7W6CQJ3-F1
#
_cell.length_a   1.000
_cell.length_b   1.000
_cell.length_c   1.000
_cell.angle_alpha   90.00
_cell.angle_beta   90.00
_cell.angle_gamma   90.00
#
_symmetry.space_group_name_H-M   'P 1'
#
loop_
_entity.id
_entity.type
_entity.pdbx_description
1 polymer ?
#
loop_
_entity_poly.entity_id
_entity_poly.type
_entity_poly.pdbx_seq_one_letter_code
_entity_poly.pdbx_strand_id
1 'polypeptide(L)'
;MRNMRPAPKPAAPKAPGEGPPITPAGMAALRARYDHLLGSERPAIVEIVSWAAGNGDRSENGDYLYGRKRMREIDRELAHLARRMKACRVVDPARQEDRGRVWFGATVEIADEDDNRKHLTFVGDDEQDASKGLIGWSAPISRALRGAGLGDLRRVALPGGEKEWEVMVITYPPAP
;
A
#
# COMPACT_ATOMS: atom_id res chain seq x y z
N MET A 1 -21.33 37.45 18.61
CA MET A 1 -20.77 37.16 17.27
C MET A 1 -20.17 35.76 17.28
N ARG A 2 -20.56 34.86 16.36
CA ARG A 2 -20.02 33.49 16.28
C ARG A 2 -18.67 33.52 15.56
N ASN A 3 -17.60 33.05 16.24
CA ASN A 3 -16.29 32.87 15.63
C ASN A 3 -16.37 31.74 14.58
N MET A 4 -16.34 32.13 13.31
CA MET A 4 -16.25 31.21 12.18
C MET A 4 -14.80 30.72 12.08
N ARG A 5 -14.56 29.44 12.30
CA ARG A 5 -13.24 28.82 12.04
C ARG A 5 -12.93 28.97 10.54
N PRO A 6 -11.71 29.40 10.15
CA PRO A 6 -11.34 29.44 8.75
C PRO A 6 -11.36 28.04 8.16
N ALA A 7 -11.93 27.90 6.96
CA ALA A 7 -11.92 26.66 6.20
C ALA A 7 -10.48 26.18 5.96
N PRO A 8 -10.22 24.87 5.97
CA PRO A 8 -8.88 24.35 5.68
C PRO A 8 -8.48 24.75 4.26
N LYS A 9 -7.30 25.39 4.12
CA LYS A 9 -6.71 25.70 2.82
C LYS A 9 -6.57 24.41 1.99
N PRO A 10 -6.85 24.43 0.68
CA PRO A 10 -6.59 23.28 -0.18
C PRO A 10 -5.09 22.96 -0.15
N ALA A 11 -4.76 21.68 0.06
CA ALA A 11 -3.38 21.22 0.06
C ALA A 11 -2.75 21.51 -1.31
N ALA A 12 -1.59 22.18 -1.31
CA ALA A 12 -0.82 22.46 -2.51
C ALA A 12 -0.46 21.15 -3.24
N PRO A 13 -0.33 21.18 -4.59
CA PRO A 13 0.16 20.02 -5.33
C PRO A 13 1.58 19.66 -4.86
N LYS A 14 1.78 18.41 -4.46
CA LYS A 14 3.08 17.87 -4.00
C LYS A 14 4.12 17.91 -5.12
N ALA A 15 5.35 18.28 -4.79
CA ALA A 15 6.45 18.40 -5.75
C ALA A 15 6.84 17.04 -6.38
N PRO A 16 7.41 17.01 -7.60
CA PRO A 16 7.93 15.78 -8.20
C PRO A 16 9.02 15.20 -7.30
N GLY A 17 8.71 14.08 -6.64
CA GLY A 17 9.59 13.43 -5.66
C GLY A 17 8.94 13.14 -4.30
N GLU A 18 7.76 13.68 -3.99
CA GLU A 18 7.12 13.60 -2.64
C GLU A 18 5.99 12.56 -2.52
N GLY A 19 5.83 11.70 -3.54
CA GLY A 19 4.88 10.60 -3.51
C GLY A 19 5.28 9.51 -2.51
N PRO A 20 4.31 8.79 -1.89
CA PRO A 20 4.64 7.59 -1.13
C PRO A 20 5.45 6.61 -1.99
N PRO A 21 6.53 6.01 -1.45
CA PRO A 21 7.35 5.10 -2.23
C PRO A 21 6.59 3.78 -2.47
N ILE A 22 6.82 3.20 -3.64
CA ILE A 22 6.31 1.88 -4.04
C ILE A 22 7.42 1.12 -4.76
N THR A 23 7.52 -0.19 -4.57
CA THR A 23 8.50 -0.99 -5.32
C THR A 23 8.06 -1.15 -6.79
N PRO A 24 8.98 -1.47 -7.71
CA PRO A 24 8.62 -1.81 -9.09
C PRO A 24 7.61 -2.97 -9.18
N ALA A 25 7.75 -3.97 -8.30
CA ALA A 25 6.83 -5.11 -8.23
C ALA A 25 5.43 -4.68 -7.77
N GLY A 26 5.34 -3.81 -6.75
CA GLY A 26 4.06 -3.25 -6.30
C GLY A 26 3.37 -2.42 -7.37
N MET A 27 4.12 -1.56 -8.06
CA MET A 27 3.59 -0.77 -9.18
C MET A 27 3.05 -1.66 -10.30
N ALA A 28 3.78 -2.74 -10.64
CA ALA A 28 3.33 -3.72 -11.62
C ALA A 28 2.05 -4.46 -11.15
N ALA A 29 1.94 -4.80 -9.88
CA ALA A 29 0.75 -5.43 -9.31
C ALA A 29 -0.49 -4.51 -9.37
N LEU A 30 -0.32 -3.22 -9.02
CA LEU A 30 -1.41 -2.22 -9.15
C LEU A 30 -1.87 -2.11 -10.61
N ARG A 31 -0.92 -2.10 -11.55
CA ARG A 31 -1.22 -2.01 -12.98
C ARG A 31 -1.93 -3.27 -13.49
N ALA A 32 -1.45 -4.45 -13.12
CA ALA A 32 -2.06 -5.73 -13.49
C ALA A 32 -3.50 -5.84 -12.96
N ARG A 33 -3.74 -5.41 -11.71
CA ARG A 33 -5.08 -5.36 -11.12
C ARG A 33 -5.99 -4.38 -11.87
N TYR A 34 -5.50 -3.19 -12.20
CA TYR A 34 -6.23 -2.20 -12.97
C TYR A 34 -6.63 -2.74 -14.35
N ASP A 35 -5.67 -3.32 -15.08
CA ASP A 35 -5.88 -3.85 -16.42
C ASP A 35 -6.87 -5.04 -16.41
N HIS A 36 -6.81 -5.91 -15.39
CA HIS A 36 -7.78 -7.00 -15.20
C HIS A 36 -9.20 -6.48 -14.95
N LEU A 37 -9.36 -5.50 -14.05
CA LEU A 37 -10.67 -4.91 -13.77
C LEU A 37 -11.26 -4.25 -15.00
N LEU A 38 -10.44 -3.49 -15.75
CA LEU A 38 -10.89 -2.74 -16.91
C LEU A 38 -11.17 -3.64 -18.12
N GLY A 39 -10.29 -4.62 -18.37
CA GLY A 39 -10.31 -5.45 -19.58
C GLY A 39 -11.13 -6.74 -19.44
N SER A 40 -11.38 -7.23 -18.23
CA SER A 40 -12.05 -8.51 -18.01
C SER A 40 -13.29 -8.39 -17.12
N GLU A 41 -13.14 -7.95 -15.87
CA GLU A 41 -14.28 -7.96 -14.92
C GLU A 41 -15.37 -6.95 -15.31
N ARG A 42 -14.99 -5.71 -15.66
CA ARG A 42 -15.96 -4.66 -15.99
C ARG A 42 -16.82 -5.01 -17.21
N PRO A 43 -16.25 -5.48 -18.35
CA PRO A 43 -17.06 -5.93 -19.48
C PRO A 43 -18.01 -7.08 -19.13
N ALA A 44 -17.55 -8.09 -18.39
CA ALA A 44 -18.38 -9.22 -17.99
C ALA A 44 -19.60 -8.79 -17.14
N ILE A 45 -19.40 -7.85 -16.21
CA ILE A 45 -20.50 -7.31 -15.40
C ILE A 45 -21.46 -6.46 -16.25
N VAL A 46 -20.97 -5.71 -17.22
CA VAL A 46 -21.81 -4.94 -18.14
C VAL A 46 -22.71 -5.87 -18.96
N GLU A 47 -22.18 -7.00 -19.45
CA GLU A 47 -22.97 -8.01 -20.16
C GLU A 47 -24.08 -8.59 -19.28
N ILE A 48 -23.75 -8.98 -18.03
CA ILE A 48 -24.74 -9.49 -17.06
C ILE A 48 -25.84 -8.46 -16.81
N VAL A 49 -25.47 -7.20 -16.55
CA VAL A 49 -26.45 -6.12 -16.30
C VAL A 49 -27.31 -5.87 -17.52
N SER A 50 -26.73 -5.89 -18.72
CA SER A 50 -27.45 -5.67 -19.98
C SER A 50 -28.45 -6.79 -20.26
N TRP A 51 -28.05 -8.04 -20.05
CA TRP A 51 -28.93 -9.21 -20.19
C TRP A 51 -30.06 -9.17 -19.17
N ALA A 52 -29.74 -8.94 -17.90
CA ALA A 52 -30.75 -8.85 -16.84
C ALA A 52 -31.74 -7.69 -17.07
N ALA A 53 -31.28 -6.57 -17.62
CA ALA A 53 -32.12 -5.42 -17.96
C ALA A 53 -33.11 -5.69 -19.11
N GLY A 54 -32.87 -6.73 -19.91
CA GLY A 54 -33.77 -7.20 -20.98
C GLY A 54 -34.78 -8.26 -20.54
N ASN A 55 -34.59 -8.87 -19.36
CA ASN A 55 -35.40 -9.98 -18.86
C ASN A 55 -36.27 -9.57 -17.66
N GLY A 56 -37.35 -8.82 -17.93
CA GLY A 56 -38.41 -8.54 -16.95
C GLY A 56 -38.22 -7.26 -16.13
N ASP A 57 -38.88 -7.21 -14.97
CA ASP A 57 -38.82 -6.03 -14.08
C ASP A 57 -37.47 -5.93 -13.38
N ARG A 58 -36.81 -4.79 -13.60
CA ARG A 58 -35.50 -4.45 -13.04
C ARG A 58 -35.53 -4.27 -11.52
N SER A 59 -36.71 -4.02 -10.94
CA SER A 59 -36.84 -3.77 -9.52
C SER A 59 -36.70 -5.04 -8.66
N GLU A 60 -37.05 -6.21 -9.22
CA GLU A 60 -36.98 -7.51 -8.54
C GLU A 60 -35.87 -8.43 -9.06
N ASN A 61 -35.27 -8.11 -10.22
CA ASN A 61 -34.20 -8.93 -10.81
C ASN A 61 -32.90 -8.84 -9.98
N GLY A 62 -32.58 -9.93 -9.27
CA GLY A 62 -31.39 -10.05 -8.43
C GLY A 62 -30.07 -9.85 -9.18
N ASP A 63 -29.95 -10.36 -10.42
CA ASP A 63 -28.75 -10.22 -11.25
C ASP A 63 -28.53 -8.76 -11.66
N TYR A 64 -29.62 -8.03 -11.97
CA TYR A 64 -29.55 -6.61 -12.26
C TYR A 64 -29.09 -5.80 -11.03
N LEU A 65 -29.67 -6.06 -9.86
CA LEU A 65 -29.31 -5.37 -8.61
C LEU A 65 -27.86 -5.66 -8.20
N TYR A 66 -27.45 -6.93 -8.22
CA TYR A 66 -26.09 -7.36 -7.92
C TYR A 66 -25.09 -6.80 -8.93
N GLY A 67 -25.34 -6.95 -10.23
CA GLY A 67 -24.47 -6.46 -11.29
C GLY A 67 -24.26 -4.94 -11.21
N ARG A 68 -25.32 -4.16 -10.96
CA ARG A 68 -25.23 -2.71 -10.73
C ARG A 68 -24.39 -2.36 -9.50
N LYS A 69 -24.50 -3.13 -8.41
CA LYS A 69 -23.66 -2.95 -7.22
C LYS A 69 -22.20 -3.25 -7.55
N ARG A 70 -21.93 -4.40 -8.17
CA ARG A 70 -20.58 -4.84 -8.54
C ARG A 70 -19.89 -3.88 -9.51
N MET A 71 -20.62 -3.36 -10.51
CA MET A 71 -20.10 -2.36 -11.44
C MET A 71 -19.62 -1.10 -10.72
N ARG A 72 -20.37 -0.61 -9.72
CA ARG A 72 -19.96 0.54 -8.90
C ARG A 72 -18.73 0.24 -8.05
N GLU A 73 -18.61 -0.98 -7.54
CA GLU A 73 -17.41 -1.42 -6.80
C GLU A 73 -16.18 -1.40 -7.70
N ILE A 74 -16.30 -1.97 -8.91
CA ILE A 74 -15.22 -1.99 -9.91
C ILE A 74 -14.81 -0.56 -10.30
N ASP A 75 -15.77 0.31 -10.64
CA ASP A 75 -15.48 1.70 -11.02
C ASP A 75 -14.78 2.49 -9.89
N ARG A 76 -15.17 2.24 -8.63
CA ARG A 76 -14.52 2.83 -7.45
C ARG A 76 -13.09 2.33 -7.29
N GLU A 77 -12.87 1.03 -7.48
CA GLU A 77 -11.55 0.40 -7.39
C GLU A 77 -10.62 0.91 -8.50
N LEU A 78 -11.09 0.97 -9.75
CA LEU A 78 -10.35 1.55 -10.88
C LEU A 78 -9.93 3.00 -10.59
N ALA A 79 -10.85 3.83 -10.10
CA ALA A 79 -10.55 5.21 -9.74
C ALA A 79 -9.59 5.32 -8.55
N HIS A 80 -9.61 4.36 -7.61
CA HIS A 80 -8.65 4.28 -6.52
C HIS A 80 -7.25 3.93 -7.05
N LEU A 81 -7.12 2.83 -7.81
CA LEU A 81 -5.86 2.36 -8.39
C LEU A 81 -5.22 3.42 -9.28
N ALA A 82 -5.99 4.08 -10.15
CA ALA A 82 -5.48 5.15 -11.01
C ALA A 82 -4.92 6.34 -10.19
N ARG A 83 -5.59 6.72 -9.10
CA ARG A 83 -5.10 7.77 -8.20
C ARG A 83 -3.83 7.35 -7.47
N ARG A 84 -3.74 6.09 -7.01
CA ARG A 84 -2.54 5.55 -6.35
C ARG A 84 -1.35 5.52 -7.31
N MET A 85 -1.53 4.93 -8.50
CA MET A 85 -0.50 4.87 -9.55
C MET A 85 0.04 6.26 -9.93
N LYS A 86 -0.82 7.29 -9.96
CA LYS A 86 -0.39 8.68 -10.22
C LYS A 86 0.33 9.32 -9.03
N ALA A 87 -0.01 8.94 -7.81
CA ALA A 87 0.52 9.55 -6.59
C ALA A 87 1.82 8.91 -6.10
N CYS A 88 2.02 7.61 -6.34
CA CYS A 88 3.17 6.88 -5.84
C CYS A 88 4.44 7.16 -6.65
N ARG A 89 5.59 7.06 -5.99
CA ARG A 89 6.91 7.16 -6.62
C ARG A 89 7.57 5.79 -6.62
N VAL A 90 7.89 5.26 -7.80
CA VAL A 90 8.61 3.99 -7.92
C VAL A 90 10.03 4.17 -7.39
N VAL A 91 10.41 3.37 -6.39
CA VAL A 91 11.75 3.31 -5.81
C VAL A 91 12.23 1.87 -5.90
N ASP A 92 13.33 1.66 -6.63
CA ASP A 92 13.93 0.34 -6.81
C ASP A 92 14.93 0.06 -5.68
N PRO A 93 14.64 -0.88 -4.76
CA PRO A 93 15.55 -1.20 -3.66
C PRO A 93 16.82 -1.93 -4.11
N ALA A 94 16.84 -2.53 -5.30
CA ALA A 94 18.03 -3.19 -5.82
C ALA A 94 19.14 -2.18 -6.18
N ARG A 95 18.77 -0.93 -6.46
CA ARG A 95 19.68 0.18 -6.79
C ARG A 95 20.13 0.99 -5.57
N GLN A 96 19.82 0.53 -4.37
CA GLN A 96 20.19 1.26 -3.16
C GLN A 96 21.69 1.22 -2.92
N GLU A 97 22.31 2.40 -2.85
CA GLU A 97 23.77 2.54 -2.61
C GLU A 97 24.12 2.26 -1.14
N ASP A 98 23.35 2.84 -0.21
CA ASP A 98 23.54 2.63 1.24
C ASP A 98 22.79 1.38 1.71
N ARG A 99 23.47 0.23 1.67
CA ARG A 99 22.96 -1.08 2.10
C ARG A 99 23.22 -1.39 3.59
N GLY A 100 23.97 -0.54 4.28
CA GLY A 100 24.32 -0.71 5.70
C GLY A 100 23.27 -0.15 6.66
N ARG A 101 22.23 0.49 6.12
CA ARG A 101 21.15 1.12 6.89
C ARG A 101 19.79 0.71 6.37
N VAL A 102 18.79 0.82 7.24
CA VAL A 102 17.41 0.48 6.94
C VAL A 102 16.74 1.61 6.15
N TRP A 103 16.57 1.40 4.85
CA TRP A 103 15.81 2.26 3.95
C TRP A 103 14.64 1.52 3.28
N PHE A 104 14.00 2.16 2.31
CA PHE A 104 12.90 1.57 1.56
C PHE A 104 13.35 0.30 0.83
N GLY A 105 12.58 -0.77 0.96
CA GLY A 105 12.85 -2.10 0.42
C GLY A 105 13.96 -2.88 1.11
N ALA A 106 14.43 -2.43 2.28
CA ALA A 106 15.27 -3.24 3.15
C ALA A 106 14.48 -4.40 3.75
N THR A 107 15.09 -5.57 3.77
CA THR A 107 14.67 -6.73 4.57
C THR A 107 15.57 -6.80 5.80
N VAL A 108 14.97 -6.73 6.99
CA VAL A 108 15.67 -6.71 8.27
C VAL A 108 15.27 -7.88 9.14
N GLU A 109 16.24 -8.42 9.89
CA GLU A 109 15.98 -9.25 11.06
C GLU A 109 16.10 -8.35 12.29
N ILE A 110 15.06 -8.33 13.11
CA ILE A 110 15.07 -7.63 14.40
C ILE A 110 14.84 -8.60 15.54
N ALA A 111 15.45 -8.33 16.69
CA ALA A 111 15.25 -9.09 17.93
C ALA A 111 14.74 -8.17 19.05
N ASP A 112 13.96 -8.71 19.97
CA ASP A 112 13.59 -8.03 21.21
C ASP A 112 14.45 -8.48 22.41
N GLU A 113 14.18 -7.94 23.59
CA GLU A 113 14.89 -8.25 24.84
C GLU A 113 14.84 -9.74 25.23
N ASP A 114 13.85 -10.50 24.74
CA ASP A 114 13.69 -11.93 24.97
C ASP A 114 14.28 -12.78 23.81
N ASP A 115 15.08 -12.18 22.93
CA ASP A 115 15.64 -12.76 21.70
C ASP A 115 14.58 -13.31 20.71
N ASN A 116 13.34 -12.78 20.75
CA ASN A 116 12.34 -13.12 19.74
C ASN A 116 12.64 -12.40 18.43
N ARG A 117 12.98 -13.17 17.40
CA ARG A 117 13.37 -12.66 16.09
C ARG A 117 12.18 -12.47 15.16
N LYS A 118 12.21 -11.39 14.38
CA LYS A 118 11.23 -11.10 13.32
C LYS A 118 11.93 -10.69 12.05
N HIS A 119 11.45 -11.25 10.95
CA HIS A 119 11.88 -10.90 9.60
C HIS A 119 10.86 -9.94 8.98
N LEU A 120 11.29 -8.72 8.67
CA LEU A 120 10.42 -7.67 8.15
C LEU A 120 11.02 -7.09 6.87
N THR A 121 10.18 -6.84 5.87
CA THR A 121 10.58 -6.09 4.66
C THR A 121 9.77 -4.82 4.57
N PHE A 122 10.45 -3.69 4.41
CA PHE A 122 9.81 -2.38 4.35
C PHE A 122 9.41 -2.03 2.93
N VAL A 123 8.11 -2.02 2.63
CA VAL A 123 7.55 -1.79 1.29
C VAL A 123 6.60 -0.59 1.29
N GLY A 124 6.00 -0.26 0.14
CA GLY A 124 4.97 0.78 0.08
C GLY A 124 3.73 0.40 0.89
N ASP A 125 2.95 1.40 1.33
CA ASP A 125 1.72 1.13 2.10
C ASP A 125 0.68 0.31 1.31
N ASP A 126 0.72 0.37 -0.03
CA ASP A 126 -0.14 -0.42 -0.93
C ASP A 126 0.34 -1.87 -1.09
N GLU A 127 1.54 -2.20 -0.62
CA GLU A 127 2.20 -3.51 -0.81
C GLU A 127 2.28 -4.31 0.50
N GLN A 128 1.82 -3.73 1.60
CA GLN A 128 1.94 -4.34 2.92
C GLN A 128 1.11 -5.64 3.01
N ASP A 129 1.69 -6.63 3.67
CA ASP A 129 1.13 -7.95 3.91
C ASP A 129 1.79 -8.50 5.17
N ALA A 130 1.13 -8.29 6.31
CA ALA A 130 1.66 -8.69 7.62
C ALA A 130 1.93 -10.19 7.71
N SER A 131 1.16 -11.02 6.98
CA SER A 131 1.33 -12.48 6.95
C SER A 131 2.63 -12.89 6.23
N LYS A 132 3.18 -12.03 5.37
CA LYS A 132 4.46 -12.24 4.67
C LYS A 132 5.60 -11.42 5.25
N GLY A 133 5.38 -10.74 6.38
CA GLY A 133 6.36 -9.82 6.95
C GLY A 133 6.59 -8.56 6.12
N LEU A 134 5.69 -8.23 5.17
CA LEU A 134 5.77 -7.00 4.39
C LEU A 134 5.10 -5.87 5.17
N ILE A 135 5.88 -4.88 5.58
CA ILE A 135 5.43 -3.78 6.42
C ILE A 135 5.43 -2.48 5.61
N GLY A 136 4.30 -1.77 5.64
CA GLY A 136 4.15 -0.49 4.95
C GLY A 136 5.09 0.58 5.50
N TRP A 137 5.64 1.40 4.61
CA TRP A 137 6.62 2.45 4.94
C TRP A 137 6.12 3.48 5.97
N SER A 138 4.80 3.64 6.11
CA SER A 138 4.18 4.51 7.11
C SER A 138 3.96 3.83 8.47
N ALA A 139 4.24 2.55 8.65
CA ALA A 139 4.04 1.86 9.92
C ALA A 139 4.94 2.43 11.04
N PRO A 140 4.50 2.40 12.31
CA PRO A 140 5.31 2.88 13.45
C PRO A 140 6.70 2.25 13.51
N ILE A 141 6.77 0.94 13.28
CA ILE A 141 8.03 0.17 13.28
C ILE A 141 8.96 0.61 12.13
N SER A 142 8.43 0.83 10.94
CA SER A 142 9.21 1.30 9.79
C SER A 142 9.75 2.71 9.99
N ARG A 143 8.98 3.58 10.66
CA ARG A 143 9.45 4.94 10.99
C ARG A 143 10.55 4.92 12.05
N ALA A 144 10.42 4.07 13.06
CA ALA A 144 11.39 3.95 14.14
C ALA A 144 12.72 3.34 13.68
N LEU A 145 12.66 2.35 12.77
CA LEU A 145 13.84 1.68 12.23
C LEU A 145 14.48 2.42 11.07
N ARG A 146 13.84 3.46 10.52
CA ARG A 146 14.37 4.21 9.37
C ARG A 146 15.76 4.80 9.67
N GLY A 147 16.72 4.45 8.83
CA GLY A 147 18.11 4.90 8.94
C GLY A 147 18.91 4.21 10.05
N ALA A 148 18.33 3.22 10.74
CA ALA A 148 19.05 2.40 11.72
C ALA A 148 20.13 1.57 11.01
N GLY A 149 21.29 1.42 11.68
CA GLY A 149 22.35 0.52 11.25
C GLY A 149 22.26 -0.86 11.90
N LEU A 150 23.15 -1.76 11.51
CA LEU A 150 23.31 -3.06 12.16
C LEU A 150 23.81 -2.88 13.60
N GLY A 151 23.17 -3.55 14.57
CA GLY A 151 23.39 -3.42 16.01
C GLY A 151 22.70 -2.22 16.67
N ASP A 152 21.95 -1.41 15.92
CA ASP A 152 21.21 -0.29 16.51
C ASP A 152 19.99 -0.79 17.30
N LEU A 153 19.82 -0.29 18.52
CA LEU A 153 18.61 -0.43 19.33
C LEU A 153 17.63 0.71 19.04
N ARG A 154 16.38 0.38 18.70
CA ARG A 154 15.32 1.34 18.39
C ARG A 154 14.07 1.05 19.21
N ARG A 155 13.58 2.07 19.91
CA ARG A 155 12.29 2.02 20.62
C ARG A 155 11.14 2.26 19.65
N VAL A 156 10.17 1.37 19.69
CA VAL A 156 8.98 1.40 18.85
C VAL A 156 7.75 1.49 19.74
N ALA A 157 7.00 2.59 19.62
CA ALA A 157 5.69 2.71 20.26
C ALA A 157 4.66 1.86 19.50
N LEU A 158 4.21 0.78 20.13
CA LEU A 158 3.16 -0.09 19.64
C LEU A 158 1.89 0.09 20.50
N PRO A 159 0.69 -0.30 20.02
CA PRO A 159 -0.53 -0.20 20.82
C PRO A 159 -0.48 -0.94 22.17
N GLY A 160 0.36 -1.97 22.28
CA GLY A 160 0.57 -2.75 23.51
C GLY A 160 1.65 -2.19 24.46
N GLY A 161 2.25 -1.03 24.14
CA GLY A 161 3.36 -0.44 24.89
C GLY A 161 4.57 -0.16 24.01
N GLU A 162 5.53 0.57 24.56
CA GLU A 162 6.84 0.74 23.92
C GLU A 162 7.64 -0.56 24.03
N LYS A 163 8.27 -0.95 22.92
CA LYS A 163 9.17 -2.10 22.88
C LYS A 163 10.45 -1.74 22.16
N GLU A 164 11.58 -2.17 22.70
CA GLU A 164 12.89 -1.97 22.08
C GLU A 164 13.20 -3.14 21.14
N TRP A 165 13.80 -2.81 19.99
CA TRP A 165 14.19 -3.78 18.97
C TRP A 165 15.62 -3.51 18.53
N GLU A 166 16.44 -4.55 18.47
CA GLU A 166 17.78 -4.52 17.91
C GLU A 166 17.75 -4.91 16.43
N VAL A 167 18.49 -4.20 15.58
CA VAL A 167 18.68 -4.58 14.18
C VAL A 167 19.82 -5.58 14.04
N MET A 168 19.49 -6.85 13.81
CA MET A 168 20.46 -7.93 13.73
C MET A 168 21.08 -8.03 12.33
N VAL A 169 20.24 -7.89 11.30
CA VAL A 169 20.63 -8.09 9.90
C VAL A 169 19.90 -7.07 9.03
N ILE A 170 20.61 -6.55 8.02
CA ILE A 170 20.04 -5.72 6.96
C ILE A 170 20.42 -6.34 5.62
N THR A 171 19.42 -6.64 4.81
CA THR A 171 19.59 -7.17 3.47
C THR A 171 18.76 -6.37 2.47
N TYR A 172 19.24 -6.32 1.25
CA TYR A 172 18.55 -5.72 0.11
C TYR A 172 18.52 -6.74 -1.01
N PRO A 173 17.52 -6.65 -1.92
CA PRO A 173 17.53 -7.44 -3.14
C PRO A 173 18.87 -7.30 -3.87
N PRO A 174 19.35 -8.36 -4.54
CA PRO A 174 20.54 -8.26 -5.37
C PRO A 174 20.32 -7.19 -6.44
N ALA A 175 21.37 -6.44 -6.76
CA ALA A 175 21.34 -5.55 -7.91
C ALA A 175 21.13 -6.40 -9.19
N PRO A 176 20.34 -5.92 -10.16
CA PRO A 176 20.15 -6.61 -11.43
C PRO A 176 21.43 -6.71 -12.26
#